data_AF-A0A6S7IXH5-F1
#
_entry.id   AF-A0A6S7IXH5-F1
#
_cell.length_a   1.000
_cell.length_b   1.000
_cell.length_c   1.000
_cell.angle_alpha   90.00
_cell.angle_beta   90.00
_cell.angle_gamma   90.00
#
_symmetry.space_group_name_H-M   'P 1'
#
loop_
_entity.id
_entity.type
_entity.pdbx_description
1 polymer ?
#
loop_
_entity_poly.entity_id
_entity_poly.type
_entity_poly.pdbx_seq_one_letter_code
_entity_poly.pdbx_strand_id
1 'polypeptide(L)'
;QLMTFPKQTKWRKGLFTADQKLNGQTSIYTRQNANGARSGYECPEERDYYPYWHPTDWIDIAVFAHNETMCQYYQEESFNVKTKGECLQYYSYKPDGFRHDSAYNNKIDCEKNRGYWISFSNYLEESPKHQTEQECKAANSSQLRLIWAIPYRSEDIDNLKMTGNKVESLKRCLVALDPPECTKAPYTRSNHLGNARDVVPIRYTWVIPHFPSGNVQRCVLRIRYNISTGDYPPFNTFSDENNNPNNGVISPVQNNPQVKVGHVQLPLQLAINTAQFGRTFQDRSHLFKLLPRPKGVTDYDVIYNLNVRGKRGNIVQTYPAVEYDFIPKRLNITSASLLHIQWTGSNTNPKNYAGQGTAGTDRNNMVEMADPSVNYPVTSEKTLTMFTNAEIVWSSDDETKTKQDLILSMASSGYYNSMSLCRASPKKTALNVLLNNAPASYRGMLL
;
A
#
# COMPACT_ATOMS: atom_id res chain seq x y z
N GLN A 1 -14.10 7.74 6.56
CA GLN A 1 -13.35 8.43 5.51
C GLN A 1 -13.44 7.57 4.27
N LEU A 2 -14.28 8.00 3.33
CA LEU A 2 -14.49 7.33 2.05
C LEU A 2 -13.46 7.96 1.10
N MET A 3 -12.52 7.16 0.59
CA MET A 3 -11.73 7.56 -0.57
C MET A 3 -12.72 7.90 -1.68
N THR A 4 -12.64 9.12 -2.21
CA THR A 4 -13.59 9.62 -3.19
C THR A 4 -13.42 8.84 -4.50
N PHE A 5 -14.55 8.60 -5.18
CA PHE A 5 -14.67 7.83 -6.41
C PHE A 5 -13.62 8.19 -7.47
N PRO A 6 -13.21 7.26 -8.36
CA PRO A 6 -12.55 7.66 -9.60
C PRO A 6 -13.45 8.64 -10.33
N LYS A 7 -12.97 9.87 -10.43
CA LYS A 7 -13.68 11.03 -10.97
C LYS A 7 -14.12 10.71 -12.40
N GLN A 8 -15.25 11.26 -12.85
CA GLN A 8 -15.68 11.21 -14.26
C GLN A 8 -14.78 12.08 -15.16
N THR A 9 -13.47 12.03 -14.94
CA THR A 9 -12.48 12.67 -15.79
C THR A 9 -12.46 11.97 -17.14
N LYS A 10 -12.56 12.78 -18.20
CA LYS A 10 -12.36 12.28 -19.56
C LYS A 10 -10.97 11.69 -19.67
N TRP A 11 -10.90 10.51 -20.28
CA TRP A 11 -9.70 9.80 -20.67
C TRP A 11 -8.76 10.72 -21.45
N ARG A 12 -7.46 10.62 -21.18
CA ARG A 12 -6.47 11.35 -21.97
C ARG A 12 -6.31 10.64 -23.31
N LYS A 13 -6.57 11.35 -24.41
CA LYS A 13 -6.40 10.86 -25.80
C LYS A 13 -4.99 10.40 -26.19
N GLY A 14 -4.06 10.33 -25.23
CA GLY A 14 -2.63 10.04 -25.39
C GLY A 14 -2.20 8.63 -24.99
N LEU A 15 -3.07 7.78 -24.43
CA LEU A 15 -2.66 6.47 -23.92
C LEU A 15 -2.74 5.35 -24.97
N PHE A 16 -1.73 4.48 -24.93
CA PHE A 16 -1.67 3.30 -25.78
C PHE A 16 -2.66 2.22 -25.32
N THR A 17 -3.58 1.85 -26.19
CA THR A 17 -4.59 0.79 -26.00
C THR A 17 -4.37 -0.39 -26.94
N ALA A 18 -3.30 -0.39 -27.73
CA ALA A 18 -3.07 -1.36 -28.79
C ALA A 18 -4.27 -1.46 -29.74
N ASP A 19 -4.86 -2.64 -29.90
CA ASP A 19 -6.05 -2.92 -30.68
C ASP A 19 -7.33 -3.09 -29.82
N GLN A 20 -7.26 -2.82 -28.52
CA GLN A 20 -8.41 -2.89 -27.63
C GLN A 20 -9.41 -1.77 -27.94
N LYS A 21 -10.68 -2.15 -28.14
CA LYS A 21 -11.80 -1.20 -28.30
C LYS A 21 -12.41 -0.91 -26.93
N LEU A 22 -12.19 0.31 -26.44
CA LEU A 22 -12.74 0.75 -25.16
C LEU A 22 -14.24 1.06 -25.29
N ASN A 23 -15.05 0.65 -24.30
CA ASN A 23 -16.49 0.90 -24.26
C ASN A 23 -16.86 2.33 -23.81
N GLY A 24 -15.86 3.15 -23.46
CA GLY A 24 -16.07 4.52 -23.01
C GLY A 24 -14.77 5.33 -23.02
N GLN A 25 -14.89 6.59 -22.60
CA GLN A 25 -13.82 7.58 -22.68
C GLN A 25 -13.55 8.24 -21.32
N THR A 26 -13.73 7.51 -20.22
CA THR A 26 -13.38 7.97 -18.87
C THR A 26 -12.22 7.15 -18.30
N SER A 27 -11.61 7.61 -17.21
CA SER A 27 -10.46 6.98 -16.52
C SER A 27 -10.68 5.53 -16.02
N ILE A 28 -11.92 5.01 -16.09
CA ILE A 28 -12.19 3.60 -15.78
C ILE A 28 -11.93 2.67 -16.98
N TYR A 29 -11.88 3.20 -18.19
CA TYR A 29 -11.65 2.42 -19.41
C TYR A 29 -10.17 2.48 -19.79
N THR A 30 -9.48 1.34 -19.66
CA THR A 30 -8.07 1.20 -20.03
C THR A 30 -7.87 0.00 -20.94
N ARG A 31 -6.66 -0.17 -21.50
CA ARG A 31 -6.31 -1.38 -22.26
C ARG A 31 -6.61 -2.67 -21.48
N GLN A 32 -6.32 -2.68 -20.18
CA GLN A 32 -6.51 -3.84 -19.31
C GLN A 32 -7.95 -3.99 -18.83
N ASN A 33 -8.78 -2.95 -18.99
CA ASN A 33 -10.14 -2.85 -18.46
C ASN A 33 -11.09 -2.17 -19.47
N ALA A 34 -11.18 -2.72 -20.69
CA ALA A 34 -11.92 -2.10 -21.78
C ALA A 34 -13.45 -1.98 -21.54
N ASN A 35 -14.00 -2.79 -20.62
CA ASN A 35 -15.40 -2.76 -20.21
C ASN A 35 -15.70 -1.77 -19.07
N GLY A 36 -14.68 -1.14 -18.47
CA GLY A 36 -14.86 -0.20 -17.38
C GLY A 36 -15.28 -0.83 -16.05
N ALA A 37 -15.02 -2.13 -15.84
CA ALA A 37 -15.33 -2.78 -14.57
C ALA A 37 -14.50 -2.17 -13.44
N ARG A 38 -15.11 -1.99 -12.25
CA ARG A 38 -14.42 -1.38 -11.11
C ARG A 38 -14.38 -2.32 -9.93
N SER A 39 -13.22 -2.38 -9.28
CA SER A 39 -13.03 -3.04 -8.00
C SER A 39 -12.93 -2.00 -6.89
N GLY A 40 -13.93 -1.93 -6.02
CA GLY A 40 -13.95 -0.95 -4.91
C GLY A 40 -13.87 0.50 -5.40
N TYR A 41 -12.90 1.24 -4.87
CA TYR A 41 -12.63 2.66 -5.15
C TYR A 41 -11.46 2.88 -6.12
N GLU A 42 -10.97 1.82 -6.75
CA GLU A 42 -9.83 1.88 -7.66
C GLU A 42 -10.10 2.79 -8.87
N CYS A 43 -9.11 3.59 -9.26
CA CYS A 43 -9.02 4.22 -10.57
C CYS A 43 -8.14 3.36 -11.50
N PRO A 44 -8.70 2.65 -12.49
CA PRO A 44 -7.94 1.79 -13.39
C PRO A 44 -6.80 2.50 -14.12
N GLU A 45 -7.00 3.75 -14.56
CA GLU A 45 -5.95 4.54 -15.21
C GLU A 45 -4.78 4.82 -14.26
N GLU A 46 -5.04 5.18 -13.00
CA GLU A 46 -3.99 5.37 -11.98
C GLU A 46 -3.29 4.05 -11.62
N ARG A 47 -4.03 2.93 -11.62
CA ARG A 47 -3.47 1.59 -11.42
C ARG A 47 -2.50 1.23 -12.54
N ASP A 48 -2.92 1.40 -13.78
CA ASP A 48 -2.24 0.92 -14.98
C ASP A 48 -1.05 1.79 -15.39
N TYR A 49 -1.09 3.10 -15.07
CA TYR A 49 -0.08 4.06 -15.48
C TYR A 49 0.55 4.76 -14.29
N TYR A 50 1.85 4.50 -14.09
CA TYR A 50 2.66 5.11 -13.06
C TYR A 50 3.99 5.65 -13.64
N PRO A 51 4.43 6.88 -13.27
CA PRO A 51 3.76 7.86 -12.40
C PRO A 51 2.47 8.41 -13.00
N TYR A 52 1.46 8.59 -12.16
CA TYR A 52 0.17 9.13 -12.59
C TYR A 52 0.26 10.65 -12.80
N TRP A 53 -0.41 11.17 -13.82
CA TRP A 53 -0.32 12.60 -14.20
C TRP A 53 -1.37 13.49 -13.52
N HIS A 54 -2.37 12.89 -12.85
CA HIS A 54 -3.30 13.63 -11.99
C HIS A 54 -2.92 13.47 -10.51
N PRO A 55 -3.40 14.39 -9.66
CA PRO A 55 -3.28 14.22 -8.22
C PRO A 55 -3.91 12.91 -7.74
N THR A 56 -3.34 12.31 -6.71
CA THR A 56 -3.85 11.12 -6.05
C THR A 56 -3.59 11.19 -4.55
N ASP A 57 -4.35 10.46 -3.73
CA ASP A 57 -4.17 10.44 -2.28
C ASP A 57 -3.02 9.52 -1.85
N TRP A 58 -2.46 8.73 -2.78
CA TRP A 58 -1.34 7.83 -2.49
C TRP A 58 -0.04 8.60 -2.32
N ILE A 59 0.73 8.21 -1.30
CA ILE A 59 2.10 8.63 -1.08
C ILE A 59 3.00 7.50 -1.59
N ASP A 60 3.89 7.79 -2.53
CA ASP A 60 4.77 6.79 -3.11
C ASP A 60 5.90 6.48 -2.12
N ILE A 61 5.99 5.23 -1.65
CA ILE A 61 7.05 4.80 -0.72
C ILE A 61 8.27 4.33 -1.50
N ALA A 62 8.09 3.32 -2.35
CA ALA A 62 9.17 2.70 -3.10
C ALA A 62 8.72 2.18 -4.47
N VAL A 63 9.63 2.23 -5.43
CA VAL A 63 9.48 1.71 -6.79
C VAL A 63 10.61 0.73 -7.09
N PHE A 64 10.25 -0.52 -7.37
CA PHE A 64 11.18 -1.55 -7.81
C PHE A 64 11.19 -1.62 -9.33
N ALA A 65 12.07 -0.83 -9.95
CA ALA A 65 12.13 -0.65 -11.39
C ALA A 65 12.75 -1.87 -12.10
N HIS A 66 12.44 -2.06 -13.38
CA HIS A 66 13.09 -3.09 -14.20
C HIS A 66 14.61 -2.84 -14.32
N ASN A 67 15.00 -1.56 -14.44
CA ASN A 67 16.39 -1.10 -14.49
C ASN A 67 16.56 0.19 -13.67
N GLU A 68 17.76 0.40 -13.13
CA GLU A 68 18.09 1.58 -12.30
C GLU A 68 18.06 2.89 -13.08
N THR A 69 18.30 2.86 -14.39
CA THR A 69 18.24 4.06 -15.25
C THR A 69 16.85 4.72 -15.26
N MET A 70 15.82 4.01 -14.81
CA MET A 70 14.45 4.52 -14.73
C MET A 70 14.17 5.27 -13.42
N CYS A 71 15.05 5.14 -12.44
CA CYS A 71 14.80 5.68 -11.11
C CYS A 71 14.73 7.19 -11.08
N GLN A 72 15.56 7.88 -11.86
CA GLN A 72 15.49 9.33 -12.00
C GLN A 72 14.09 9.77 -12.46
N TYR A 73 13.56 9.12 -13.51
CA TYR A 73 12.22 9.41 -14.02
C TYR A 73 11.15 9.21 -12.94
N TYR A 74 11.16 8.08 -12.23
CA TYR A 74 10.16 7.81 -11.19
C TYR A 74 10.25 8.80 -10.02
N GLN A 75 11.47 9.16 -9.61
CA GLN A 75 11.69 10.09 -8.52
C GLN A 75 11.22 11.50 -8.90
N GLU A 76 11.58 11.98 -10.08
CA GLU A 76 11.24 13.32 -10.58
C GLU A 76 9.77 13.48 -10.97
N GLU A 77 9.13 12.42 -11.50
CA GLU A 77 7.73 12.48 -11.97
C GLU A 77 6.71 12.02 -10.92
N SER A 78 7.13 11.49 -9.77
CA SER A 78 6.22 11.12 -8.67
C SER A 78 5.40 12.32 -8.16
N PHE A 79 4.19 12.07 -7.65
CA PHE A 79 3.38 13.13 -7.06
C PHE A 79 3.95 13.63 -5.72
N ASN A 80 4.85 12.86 -5.09
CA ASN A 80 5.55 13.29 -3.88
C ASN A 80 6.36 14.58 -4.10
N VAL A 81 6.93 14.76 -5.30
CA VAL A 81 7.82 15.91 -5.59
C VAL A 81 7.29 16.83 -6.67
N LYS A 82 6.57 16.31 -7.66
CA LYS A 82 6.08 17.09 -8.80
C LYS A 82 4.60 17.32 -8.69
N THR A 83 4.22 18.60 -8.71
CA THR A 83 2.82 19.00 -8.66
C THR A 83 2.02 18.43 -9.82
N LYS A 84 0.76 18.10 -9.57
CA LYS A 84 -0.16 17.55 -10.58
C LYS A 84 -1.35 18.48 -10.73
N GLY A 85 -1.75 18.67 -11.98
CA GLY A 85 -2.81 19.60 -12.34
C GLY A 85 -4.18 18.95 -12.30
N GLU A 86 -5.16 19.66 -11.74
CA GLU A 86 -6.56 19.29 -11.84
C GLU A 86 -7.45 20.53 -12.01
N CYS A 87 -8.53 20.37 -12.77
CA CYS A 87 -9.52 21.41 -12.99
C CYS A 87 -10.55 21.42 -11.86
N LEU A 88 -10.65 22.53 -11.12
CA LEU A 88 -11.71 22.76 -10.15
C LEU A 88 -12.84 23.61 -10.76
N GLN A 89 -14.07 23.21 -10.48
CA GLN A 89 -15.27 23.94 -10.87
C GLN A 89 -16.21 24.01 -9.68
N TYR A 90 -16.93 25.12 -9.51
CA TYR A 90 -17.97 25.20 -8.49
C TYR A 90 -19.17 24.34 -8.86
N TYR A 91 -19.87 23.82 -7.85
CA TYR A 91 -21.20 23.27 -8.06
C TYR A 91 -22.15 24.38 -8.53
N SER A 92 -23.03 24.08 -9.49
CA SER A 92 -24.07 25.02 -9.93
C SER A 92 -25.05 25.41 -8.81
N TYR A 93 -25.25 24.51 -7.83
CA TYR A 93 -26.17 24.68 -6.71
C TYR A 93 -25.49 25.00 -5.37
N LYS A 94 -24.15 24.94 -5.28
CA LYS A 94 -23.38 25.26 -4.08
C LYS A 94 -22.25 26.23 -4.48
N PRO A 95 -22.49 27.56 -4.38
CA PRO A 95 -21.59 28.57 -4.94
C PRO A 95 -20.22 28.64 -4.25
N ASP A 96 -20.08 28.02 -3.07
CA ASP A 96 -18.87 28.03 -2.27
C ASP A 96 -18.18 26.65 -2.21
N GLY A 97 -18.69 25.62 -2.90
CA GLY A 97 -18.11 24.27 -2.90
C GLY A 97 -17.61 23.87 -4.27
N PHE A 98 -16.37 23.40 -4.35
CA PHE A 98 -15.85 22.81 -5.58
C PHE A 98 -16.42 21.41 -5.78
N ARG A 99 -16.64 21.07 -7.05
CA ARG A 99 -16.97 19.74 -7.49
C ARG A 99 -15.80 18.80 -7.22
N HIS A 100 -16.15 17.59 -6.81
CA HIS A 100 -15.20 16.48 -6.71
C HIS A 100 -14.78 15.92 -8.06
N ASP A 101 -15.43 16.31 -9.17
CA ASP A 101 -15.15 15.80 -10.50
C ASP A 101 -15.07 16.94 -11.53
N SER A 102 -14.29 16.71 -12.59
CA SER A 102 -14.24 17.59 -13.75
C SER A 102 -14.11 16.78 -15.03
N ALA A 103 -14.84 17.18 -16.06
CA ALA A 103 -14.72 16.60 -17.40
C ALA A 103 -13.46 17.10 -18.14
N TYR A 104 -12.76 18.09 -17.60
CA TYR A 104 -11.63 18.77 -18.25
C TYR A 104 -10.32 18.34 -17.59
N ASN A 105 -9.50 17.61 -18.35
CA ASN A 105 -8.26 17.01 -17.89
C ASN A 105 -7.00 17.80 -18.28
N ASN A 106 -7.16 18.99 -18.85
CA ASN A 106 -6.07 19.89 -19.21
C ASN A 106 -6.44 21.35 -18.93
N LYS A 107 -5.41 22.18 -18.77
CA LYS A 107 -5.54 23.59 -18.43
C LYS A 107 -6.41 24.37 -19.43
N ILE A 108 -6.17 24.17 -20.72
CA ILE A 108 -6.85 24.90 -21.80
C ILE A 108 -8.36 24.66 -21.73
N ASP A 109 -8.78 23.39 -21.69
CA ASP A 109 -10.20 23.04 -21.61
C ASP A 109 -10.82 23.48 -20.28
N CYS A 110 -10.07 23.42 -19.17
CA CYS A 110 -10.56 23.88 -17.88
C CYS A 110 -10.89 25.37 -17.89
N GLU A 111 -9.95 26.20 -18.32
CA GLU A 111 -10.07 27.66 -18.33
C GLU A 111 -11.14 28.12 -19.34
N LYS A 112 -11.19 27.48 -20.52
CA LYS A 112 -12.24 27.72 -21.53
C LYS A 112 -13.65 27.49 -20.97
N ASN A 113 -13.79 26.56 -20.03
CA ASN A 113 -15.05 26.22 -19.39
C ASN A 113 -15.21 26.84 -17.99
N ARG A 114 -14.54 27.98 -17.76
CA ARG A 114 -14.64 28.79 -16.52
C ARG A 114 -14.26 28.02 -15.25
N GLY A 115 -13.45 26.97 -15.38
CA GLY A 115 -12.82 26.29 -14.26
C GLY A 115 -11.49 26.93 -13.86
N TYR A 116 -11.00 26.58 -12.68
CA TYR A 116 -9.69 26.96 -12.18
C TYR A 116 -8.74 25.79 -12.33
N TRP A 117 -7.65 25.96 -13.08
CA TRP A 117 -6.60 24.95 -13.16
C TRP A 117 -5.66 25.06 -11.96
N ILE A 118 -5.71 24.08 -11.07
CA ILE A 118 -4.96 24.07 -9.81
C ILE A 118 -3.78 23.12 -9.93
N SER A 119 -2.59 23.57 -9.53
CA SER A 119 -1.40 22.73 -9.39
C SER A 119 -1.28 22.27 -7.94
N PHE A 120 -1.77 21.08 -7.68
CA PHE A 120 -1.80 20.47 -6.36
C PHE A 120 -0.44 19.89 -5.97
N SER A 121 -0.17 19.81 -4.67
CA SER A 121 0.99 19.13 -4.09
C SER A 121 0.56 18.01 -3.16
N ASN A 122 1.27 16.88 -3.21
CA ASN A 122 1.17 15.87 -2.18
C ASN A 122 1.98 16.29 -0.96
N TYR A 123 1.64 15.71 0.19
CA TYR A 123 2.22 16.08 1.47
C TYR A 123 2.04 14.98 2.51
N LEU A 124 2.87 15.00 3.55
CA LEU A 124 2.75 14.06 4.66
C LEU A 124 1.61 14.46 5.59
N GLU A 125 1.67 15.71 6.08
CA GLU A 125 0.61 16.36 6.86
C GLU A 125 0.73 17.88 6.76
N GLU A 126 -0.36 18.59 7.08
CA GLU A 126 -0.29 20.05 7.23
C GLU A 126 0.49 20.38 8.51
N SER A 127 1.31 21.45 8.46
CA SER A 127 2.11 21.84 9.61
C SER A 127 1.20 22.32 10.75
N PRO A 128 1.25 21.69 11.95
CA PRO A 128 0.36 22.07 13.05
C PRO A 128 0.73 23.43 13.67
N LYS A 129 1.92 23.97 13.38
CA LYS A 129 2.49 25.15 14.06
C LYS A 129 2.64 26.39 13.19
N HIS A 130 2.60 26.25 11.86
CA HIS A 130 2.91 27.35 10.92
C HIS A 130 1.74 27.59 9.99
N GLN A 131 1.16 28.79 10.05
CA GLN A 131 -0.06 29.13 9.31
C GLN A 131 0.19 30.16 8.21
N THR A 132 1.33 30.83 8.22
CA THR A 132 1.71 31.84 7.22
C THR A 132 2.88 31.37 6.33
N GLU A 133 2.99 31.95 5.15
CA GLU A 133 4.11 31.67 4.23
C GLU A 133 5.48 32.01 4.85
N GLN A 134 5.53 33.10 5.63
CA GLN A 134 6.76 33.54 6.28
C GLN A 134 7.21 32.57 7.36
N GLU A 135 6.29 32.15 8.24
CA GLU A 135 6.54 31.13 9.26
C GLU A 135 6.98 29.81 8.61
N CYS A 136 6.29 29.38 7.55
CA CYS A 136 6.59 28.14 6.86
C CYS A 136 8.01 28.13 6.28
N LYS A 137 8.40 29.24 5.62
CA LYS A 137 9.74 29.39 5.04
C LYS A 137 10.82 29.49 6.11
N ALA A 138 10.55 30.19 7.21
CA ALA A 138 11.50 30.37 8.32
C ALA A 138 11.75 29.06 9.09
N ALA A 139 10.73 28.22 9.23
CA ALA A 139 10.82 26.94 9.94
C ALA A 139 11.34 25.77 9.09
N ASN A 140 11.47 25.96 7.77
CA ASN A 140 12.00 24.95 6.87
C ASN A 140 13.47 24.65 7.19
N SER A 141 13.81 23.37 7.37
CA SER A 141 15.16 22.92 7.71
C SER A 141 15.48 21.57 7.06
N SER A 142 16.72 21.09 7.22
CA SER A 142 17.12 19.75 6.77
C SER A 142 16.44 18.62 7.55
N GLN A 143 16.00 18.88 8.78
CA GLN A 143 15.32 17.88 9.64
C GLN A 143 13.79 17.90 9.45
N LEU A 144 13.24 19.04 9.05
CA LEU A 144 11.81 19.22 8.78
C LEU A 144 11.64 20.06 7.51
N ARG A 145 11.41 19.37 6.39
CA ARG A 145 11.20 20.04 5.12
C ARG A 145 9.76 20.53 5.00
N LEU A 146 9.60 21.84 4.87
CA LEU A 146 8.31 22.50 4.75
C LEU A 146 8.19 23.18 3.38
N ILE A 147 6.98 23.14 2.80
CA ILE A 147 6.65 23.82 1.54
C ILE A 147 5.36 24.61 1.69
N TRP A 148 5.30 25.79 1.07
CA TRP A 148 4.09 26.62 0.99
C TRP A 148 3.36 26.34 -0.33
N ALA A 149 2.39 25.43 -0.29
CA ALA A 149 1.76 24.88 -1.49
C ALA A 149 0.28 24.52 -1.26
N ILE A 150 -0.43 24.19 -2.34
CA ILE A 150 -1.86 23.83 -2.27
C ILE A 150 -1.99 22.32 -2.00
N PRO A 151 -2.53 21.90 -0.84
CA PRO A 151 -2.65 20.49 -0.48
C PRO A 151 -3.67 19.78 -1.37
N TYR A 152 -3.43 18.50 -1.64
CA TYR A 152 -4.42 17.60 -2.24
C TYR A 152 -4.82 16.46 -1.34
N ARG A 153 -6.11 16.42 -1.04
CA ARG A 153 -6.85 15.28 -0.49
C ARG A 153 -8.20 15.24 -1.18
N SER A 154 -8.52 14.10 -1.78
CA SER A 154 -9.76 13.96 -2.55
C SER A 154 -11.00 14.17 -1.69
N GLU A 155 -10.92 13.92 -0.38
CA GLU A 155 -12.01 14.12 0.58
C GLU A 155 -12.26 15.59 0.93
N ASP A 156 -11.31 16.49 0.71
CA ASP A 156 -11.37 17.89 1.18
C ASP A 156 -11.70 18.88 0.06
N ILE A 157 -11.79 18.43 -1.19
CA ILE A 157 -11.97 19.30 -2.37
C ILE A 157 -13.20 20.20 -2.26
N ASP A 158 -14.33 19.68 -1.80
CA ASP A 158 -15.58 20.45 -1.64
C ASP A 158 -15.58 21.44 -0.46
N ASN A 159 -14.58 21.32 0.41
CA ASN A 159 -14.34 22.18 1.57
C ASN A 159 -13.31 23.27 1.29
N LEU A 160 -12.57 23.19 0.18
CA LEU A 160 -11.64 24.25 -0.22
C LEU A 160 -12.40 25.56 -0.47
N LYS A 161 -11.96 26.64 0.17
CA LYS A 161 -12.53 28.00 0.02
C LYS A 161 -11.46 28.96 -0.46
N MET A 162 -11.66 29.50 -1.66
CA MET A 162 -10.80 30.56 -2.19
C MET A 162 -11.23 31.92 -1.63
N THR A 163 -10.29 32.71 -1.13
CA THR A 163 -10.53 34.11 -0.76
C THR A 163 -10.32 35.00 -1.98
N GLY A 164 -11.34 35.79 -2.33
CA GLY A 164 -11.28 36.75 -3.45
C GLY A 164 -11.00 36.12 -4.81
N ASN A 165 -11.45 34.87 -5.04
CA ASN A 165 -11.19 34.08 -6.26
C ASN A 165 -9.69 33.90 -6.60
N LYS A 166 -8.81 33.94 -5.60
CA LYS A 166 -7.36 33.73 -5.78
C LYS A 166 -6.95 32.30 -5.42
N VAL A 167 -6.46 31.54 -6.40
CA VAL A 167 -6.00 30.15 -6.20
C VAL A 167 -4.91 30.08 -5.12
N GLU A 168 -4.04 31.08 -5.07
CA GLU A 168 -2.98 31.23 -4.08
C GLU A 168 -3.47 31.23 -2.61
N SER A 169 -4.73 31.63 -2.36
CA SER A 169 -5.30 31.61 -1.00
C SER A 169 -5.52 30.19 -0.45
N LEU A 170 -5.45 29.18 -1.32
CA LEU A 170 -5.53 27.77 -0.92
C LEU A 170 -4.20 27.22 -0.40
N LYS A 171 -3.09 27.97 -0.52
CA LYS A 171 -1.79 27.51 -0.04
C LYS A 171 -1.79 27.36 1.49
N ARG A 172 -1.12 26.31 1.95
CA ARG A 172 -0.89 25.98 3.36
C ARG A 172 0.57 25.61 3.55
N CYS A 173 1.02 25.58 4.81
CA CYS A 173 2.33 25.06 5.13
C CYS A 173 2.25 23.54 5.25
N LEU A 174 2.95 22.83 4.38
CA LEU A 174 2.89 21.37 4.27
C LEU A 174 4.21 20.75 4.67
N VAL A 175 4.17 19.63 5.39
CA VAL A 175 5.32 18.75 5.58
C VAL A 175 5.55 18.00 4.27
N ALA A 176 6.68 18.27 3.64
CA ALA A 176 6.95 17.81 2.29
C ALA A 176 7.36 16.33 2.27
N LEU A 177 6.99 15.62 1.20
CA LEU A 177 7.31 14.21 1.00
C LEU A 177 8.60 14.04 0.23
N ASP A 178 9.44 13.10 0.65
CA ASP A 178 10.63 12.74 -0.11
C ASP A 178 10.27 12.04 -1.42
N PRO A 179 11.14 12.12 -2.44
CA PRO A 179 10.98 11.29 -3.62
C PRO A 179 10.88 9.80 -3.21
N PRO A 180 10.11 8.98 -3.93
CA PRO A 180 10.04 7.56 -3.62
C PRO A 180 11.43 6.94 -3.70
N GLU A 181 11.70 5.99 -2.81
CA GLU A 181 12.89 5.15 -2.95
C GLU A 181 12.79 4.38 -4.26
N CYS A 182 13.84 4.40 -5.08
CA CYS A 182 13.85 3.62 -6.31
C CYS A 182 15.10 2.76 -6.39
N THR A 183 14.88 1.48 -6.64
CA THR A 183 15.94 0.49 -6.82
C THR A 183 15.53 -0.49 -7.90
N LYS A 184 16.50 -1.23 -8.45
CA LYS A 184 16.19 -2.33 -9.36
C LYS A 184 15.43 -3.42 -8.63
N ALA A 185 14.38 -3.94 -9.27
CA ALA A 185 13.63 -5.09 -8.81
C ALA A 185 14.59 -6.28 -8.61
N PRO A 186 14.65 -6.83 -7.38
CA PRO A 186 15.57 -7.91 -7.10
C PRO A 186 15.13 -9.20 -7.80
N TYR A 187 16.10 -10.02 -8.16
CA TYR A 187 15.84 -11.27 -8.86
C TYR A 187 15.10 -12.27 -7.97
N THR A 188 13.98 -12.80 -8.47
CA THR A 188 13.24 -13.92 -7.86
C THR A 188 13.31 -15.14 -8.77
N ARG A 189 13.20 -16.33 -8.17
CA ARG A 189 13.02 -17.56 -8.91
C ARG A 189 11.60 -17.63 -9.48
N SER A 190 11.47 -17.91 -10.77
CA SER A 190 10.19 -18.12 -11.43
C SER A 190 9.37 -19.18 -10.71
N ASN A 191 8.08 -18.93 -10.44
CA ASN A 191 7.14 -19.85 -9.78
C ASN A 191 7.51 -20.28 -8.35
N HIS A 192 8.30 -19.50 -7.62
CA HIS A 192 8.69 -19.81 -6.22
C HIS A 192 8.26 -18.73 -5.22
N LEU A 193 7.07 -18.13 -5.43
CA LEU A 193 6.41 -17.22 -4.47
C LEU A 193 7.31 -16.08 -3.95
N GLY A 194 8.18 -15.53 -4.80
CA GLY A 194 9.06 -14.41 -4.45
C GLY A 194 10.33 -14.80 -3.69
N ASN A 195 10.71 -16.08 -3.65
CA ASN A 195 11.99 -16.51 -3.09
C ASN A 195 13.16 -16.11 -4.01
N ALA A 196 14.21 -15.58 -3.40
CA ALA A 196 15.50 -15.32 -4.05
C ALA A 196 16.37 -16.61 -4.11
N ARG A 197 17.65 -16.44 -4.48
CA ARG A 197 18.62 -17.54 -4.65
C ARG A 197 18.76 -18.43 -3.42
N ASP A 198 18.71 -17.85 -2.22
CA ASP A 198 18.89 -18.57 -0.95
C ASP A 198 17.59 -19.09 -0.33
N VAL A 199 16.51 -19.18 -1.12
CA VAL A 199 15.17 -19.63 -0.64
C VAL A 199 14.61 -18.73 0.47
N VAL A 200 15.16 -17.52 0.59
CA VAL A 200 14.63 -16.47 1.46
C VAL A 200 13.68 -15.59 0.63
N PRO A 201 12.47 -15.32 1.13
CA PRO A 201 11.56 -14.37 0.53
C PRO A 201 12.20 -12.99 0.43
N ILE A 202 12.04 -12.35 -0.72
CA ILE A 202 12.47 -10.96 -0.87
C ILE A 202 11.61 -10.08 0.04
N ARG A 203 12.28 -9.12 0.68
CA ARG A 203 11.64 -8.14 1.55
C ARG A 203 12.13 -6.74 1.20
N TYR A 204 11.28 -5.79 1.51
CA TYR A 204 11.62 -4.38 1.56
C TYR A 204 11.46 -3.91 3.01
N THR A 205 12.49 -3.25 3.54
CA THR A 205 12.43 -2.64 4.86
C THR A 205 12.01 -1.19 4.68
N TRP A 206 10.77 -0.89 5.01
CA TRP A 206 10.25 0.48 5.00
C TRP A 206 10.50 1.16 6.34
N VAL A 207 11.13 2.33 6.32
CA VAL A 207 11.20 3.23 7.48
C VAL A 207 9.95 4.12 7.47
N ILE A 208 9.13 3.99 8.51
CA ILE A 208 7.89 4.77 8.64
C ILE A 208 8.25 6.26 8.78
N PRO A 209 7.62 7.17 8.02
CA PRO A 209 7.92 8.60 8.10
C PRO A 209 7.52 9.17 9.47
N HIS A 210 8.29 10.15 9.94
CA HIS A 210 7.98 10.88 11.18
C HIS A 210 6.89 11.92 10.91
N PHE A 211 5.82 11.90 11.72
CA PHE A 211 4.72 12.86 11.66
C PHE A 211 4.87 13.88 12.82
N PRO A 212 5.31 15.12 12.54
CA PRO A 212 5.46 16.19 13.53
C PRO A 212 4.26 16.43 14.45
N SER A 213 3.03 16.11 14.02
CA SER A 213 1.83 16.29 14.83
C SER A 213 1.73 15.33 16.01
N GLY A 214 2.39 14.16 15.94
CA GLY A 214 2.22 13.08 16.92
C GLY A 214 0.81 12.48 16.95
N ASN A 215 -0.04 12.81 15.95
CA ASN A 215 -1.40 12.30 15.89
C ASN A 215 -1.43 10.86 15.37
N VAL A 216 -2.44 10.11 15.81
CA VAL A 216 -2.72 8.77 15.28
C VAL A 216 -3.08 8.87 13.79
N GLN A 217 -2.35 8.16 12.95
CA GLN A 217 -2.60 8.12 11.50
C GLN A 217 -3.39 6.86 11.13
N ARG A 218 -4.42 7.02 10.30
CA ARG A 218 -5.16 5.90 9.70
C ARG A 218 -4.64 5.71 8.28
N CYS A 219 -3.94 4.62 8.05
CA CYS A 219 -3.18 4.42 6.82
C CYS A 219 -3.74 3.26 6.00
N VAL A 220 -3.62 3.39 4.68
CA VAL A 220 -3.83 2.30 3.74
C VAL A 220 -2.51 2.06 3.03
N LEU A 221 -1.90 0.90 3.22
CA LEU A 221 -0.75 0.48 2.43
C LEU A 221 -1.25 -0.19 1.17
N ARG A 222 -0.80 0.26 0.00
CA ARG A 222 -1.11 -0.37 -1.28
C ARG A 222 0.17 -0.91 -1.90
N ILE A 223 0.13 -2.15 -2.37
CA ILE A 223 1.23 -2.81 -3.08
C ILE A 223 0.72 -3.21 -4.46
N ARG A 224 1.42 -2.76 -5.49
CA ARG A 224 1.16 -3.10 -6.89
C ARG A 224 2.27 -3.98 -7.43
N TYR A 225 1.87 -5.07 -8.08
CA TYR A 225 2.78 -5.93 -8.82
C TYR A 225 2.52 -5.78 -10.31
N ASN A 226 3.46 -5.12 -10.97
CA ASN A 226 3.40 -4.83 -12.39
C ASN A 226 4.27 -5.81 -13.17
N ILE A 227 3.74 -6.27 -14.30
CA ILE A 227 4.43 -7.10 -15.27
C ILE A 227 4.72 -6.21 -16.47
N SER A 228 5.98 -6.10 -16.86
CA SER A 228 6.39 -5.48 -18.13
C SER A 228 6.66 -6.56 -19.16
N THR A 229 6.55 -6.22 -20.44
CA THR A 229 6.91 -7.13 -21.54
C THR A 229 7.80 -6.41 -22.54
N GLY A 230 8.56 -7.19 -23.33
CA GLY A 230 9.41 -6.68 -24.41
C GLY A 230 8.73 -6.67 -25.77
N ASP A 231 7.42 -6.91 -25.84
CA ASP A 231 6.68 -7.06 -27.10
C ASP A 231 6.51 -5.74 -27.86
N TYR A 232 6.66 -4.61 -27.18
CA TYR A 232 6.67 -3.25 -27.72
C TYR A 232 7.46 -2.34 -26.77
N PRO A 233 8.00 -1.18 -27.21
CA PRO A 233 8.75 -0.28 -26.34
C PRO A 233 7.80 0.56 -25.45
N PRO A 234 7.58 0.21 -24.17
CA PRO A 234 6.46 0.76 -23.40
C PRO A 234 6.60 2.25 -23.04
N PHE A 235 7.81 2.80 -23.14
CA PHE A 235 8.10 4.22 -22.86
C PHE A 235 8.04 5.12 -24.09
N ASN A 236 7.98 4.53 -25.29
CA ASN A 236 7.98 5.27 -26.55
C ASN A 236 6.75 4.99 -27.41
N THR A 237 5.81 4.17 -26.93
CA THR A 237 4.57 3.83 -27.64
C THR A 237 3.38 4.52 -26.99
N PHE A 238 2.70 5.36 -27.75
CA PHE A 238 1.56 6.18 -27.30
C PHE A 238 0.31 5.95 -28.16
N SER A 239 -0.71 6.77 -27.98
CA SER A 239 -2.02 6.56 -28.63
C SER A 239 -2.03 6.72 -30.15
N ASP A 240 -1.04 7.40 -30.72
CA ASP A 240 -0.83 7.52 -32.16
C ASP A 240 -0.48 6.19 -32.81
N GLU A 241 0.01 5.22 -32.03
CA GLU A 241 0.24 3.84 -32.46
C GLU A 241 -0.94 2.90 -32.15
N ASN A 242 -2.08 3.41 -31.67
CA ASN A 242 -3.28 2.58 -31.49
C ASN A 242 -3.82 2.10 -32.84
N ASN A 243 -4.34 0.88 -32.89
CA ASN A 243 -4.78 0.26 -34.13
C ASN A 243 -5.92 1.08 -34.77
N ASN A 244 -5.63 1.72 -35.89
CA ASN A 244 -6.59 2.49 -36.69
C ASN A 244 -6.37 2.20 -38.19
N PRO A 245 -6.87 1.04 -38.67
CA PRO A 245 -6.66 0.60 -40.05
C PRO A 245 -7.21 1.59 -41.09
N ASN A 246 -8.27 2.34 -40.75
CA ASN A 246 -8.86 3.34 -41.64
C ASN A 246 -7.91 4.49 -41.97
N ASN A 247 -6.95 4.77 -41.07
CA ASN A 247 -5.92 5.79 -41.25
C ASN A 247 -4.54 5.17 -41.50
N GLY A 248 -4.46 3.87 -41.81
CA GLY A 248 -3.21 3.17 -42.09
C GLY A 248 -2.32 2.90 -40.85
N VAL A 249 -2.84 3.09 -39.64
CA VAL A 249 -2.10 2.83 -38.41
C VAL A 249 -2.37 1.40 -37.95
N ILE A 250 -1.30 0.61 -37.84
CA ILE A 250 -1.33 -0.75 -37.32
C ILE A 250 -0.61 -0.76 -35.98
N SER A 251 -1.28 -1.26 -34.94
CA SER A 251 -0.67 -1.34 -33.61
C SER A 251 0.52 -2.30 -33.58
N PRO A 252 1.61 -1.99 -32.84
CA PRO A 252 2.76 -2.88 -32.68
C PRO A 252 2.40 -4.26 -32.15
N VAL A 253 1.34 -4.34 -31.35
CA VAL A 253 0.78 -5.59 -30.83
C VAL A 253 -0.70 -5.68 -31.15
N GLN A 254 -1.17 -6.87 -31.52
CA GLN A 254 -2.56 -7.13 -31.87
C GLN A 254 -3.06 -8.39 -31.14
N ASN A 255 -4.37 -8.47 -30.91
CA ASN A 255 -4.99 -9.68 -30.41
C ASN A 255 -4.98 -10.75 -31.49
N ASN A 256 -4.63 -11.96 -31.07
CA ASN A 256 -4.59 -13.15 -31.90
C ASN A 256 -4.06 -12.95 -33.33
N PRO A 257 -2.87 -12.33 -33.50
CA PRO A 257 -2.36 -11.99 -34.82
C PRO A 257 -2.03 -13.25 -35.60
N GLN A 258 -2.22 -13.19 -36.91
CA GLN A 258 -1.72 -14.20 -37.83
C GLN A 258 -0.33 -13.76 -38.31
N VAL A 259 0.69 -14.53 -37.94
CA VAL A 259 2.07 -14.31 -38.35
C VAL A 259 2.51 -15.42 -39.29
N LYS A 260 3.35 -15.08 -40.27
CA LYS A 260 3.94 -16.08 -41.17
C LYS A 260 5.25 -16.56 -40.58
N VAL A 261 5.38 -17.87 -40.38
CA VAL A 261 6.56 -18.47 -39.73
C VAL A 261 7.30 -19.38 -40.70
N GLY A 262 8.64 -19.32 -40.63
CA GLY A 262 9.54 -20.13 -41.44
C GLY A 262 9.63 -19.69 -42.91
N HIS A 263 10.52 -20.36 -43.66
CA HIS A 263 10.74 -20.06 -45.08
C HIS A 263 9.50 -20.28 -45.96
N VAL A 264 8.61 -21.18 -45.53
CA VAL A 264 7.38 -21.56 -46.27
C VAL A 264 6.21 -20.61 -45.95
N GLN A 265 6.39 -19.62 -45.07
CA GLN A 265 5.40 -18.60 -44.76
C GLN A 265 4.06 -19.18 -44.27
N LEU A 266 4.12 -20.24 -43.45
CA LEU A 266 2.93 -20.87 -42.89
C LEU A 266 2.21 -19.88 -41.97
N PRO A 267 0.90 -19.62 -42.18
CA PRO A 267 0.14 -18.73 -41.32
C PRO A 267 -0.10 -19.42 -39.96
N LEU A 268 0.45 -18.83 -38.90
CA LEU A 268 0.23 -19.26 -37.52
C LEU A 268 -0.57 -18.17 -36.79
N GLN A 269 -1.68 -18.56 -36.18
CA GLN A 269 -2.41 -17.68 -35.28
C GLN A 269 -1.83 -17.80 -33.87
N LEU A 270 -1.31 -16.71 -33.33
CA LEU A 270 -0.83 -16.68 -31.95
C LEU A 270 -2.01 -16.51 -31.00
N ALA A 271 -2.01 -17.15 -29.83
CA ALA A 271 -3.03 -16.97 -28.81
C ALA A 271 -2.68 -15.79 -27.88
N ILE A 272 -2.72 -14.57 -28.43
CA ILE A 272 -2.32 -13.34 -27.74
C ILE A 272 -3.53 -12.51 -27.33
N ASN A 273 -3.51 -12.04 -26.08
CA ASN A 273 -4.44 -11.04 -25.57
C ASN A 273 -3.69 -9.77 -25.18
N THR A 274 -3.85 -8.69 -25.95
CA THR A 274 -3.16 -7.41 -25.73
C THR A 274 -3.61 -6.69 -24.44
N ALA A 275 -4.75 -7.07 -23.86
CA ALA A 275 -5.14 -6.62 -22.52
C ALA A 275 -4.28 -7.25 -21.40
N GLN A 276 -3.53 -8.32 -21.70
CA GLN A 276 -2.65 -9.01 -20.75
C GLN A 276 -1.16 -8.72 -20.96
N PHE A 277 -0.79 -8.10 -22.09
CA PHE A 277 0.55 -7.57 -22.29
C PHE A 277 0.76 -6.38 -21.38
N GLY A 278 1.88 -6.34 -20.67
CA GLY A 278 2.26 -5.24 -19.78
C GLY A 278 1.13 -4.82 -18.83
N ARG A 279 0.99 -5.46 -17.66
CA ARG A 279 -0.20 -5.25 -16.80
C ARG A 279 0.11 -5.13 -15.32
N THR A 280 -0.81 -4.50 -14.60
CA THR A 280 -0.86 -4.62 -13.14
C THR A 280 -1.51 -5.96 -12.82
N PHE A 281 -0.69 -6.95 -12.44
CA PHE A 281 -1.17 -8.31 -12.17
C PHE A 281 -1.86 -8.42 -10.81
N GLN A 282 -1.33 -7.72 -9.81
CA GLN A 282 -1.94 -7.65 -8.49
C GLN A 282 -1.89 -6.23 -7.97
N ASP A 283 -2.98 -5.84 -7.33
CA ASP A 283 -3.13 -4.59 -6.61
C ASP A 283 -3.85 -4.91 -5.30
N ARG A 284 -3.17 -4.67 -4.18
CA ARG A 284 -3.61 -5.13 -2.85
C ARG A 284 -3.43 -4.01 -1.85
N SER A 285 -4.44 -3.82 -1.02
CA SER A 285 -4.45 -2.80 0.01
C SER A 285 -4.60 -3.42 1.40
N HIS A 286 -3.93 -2.84 2.40
CA HIS A 286 -4.01 -3.25 3.79
C HIS A 286 -4.19 -2.02 4.68
N LEU A 287 -5.10 -2.12 5.65
CA LEU A 287 -5.41 -1.05 6.58
C LEU A 287 -4.62 -1.22 7.86
N PHE A 288 -3.98 -0.16 8.32
CA PHE A 288 -3.28 -0.15 9.60
C PHE A 288 -3.34 1.23 10.23
N LYS A 289 -2.93 1.32 11.50
CA LYS A 289 -2.80 2.59 12.22
C LYS A 289 -1.37 2.79 12.65
N LEU A 290 -0.89 4.01 12.53
CA LEU A 290 0.32 4.46 13.19
C LEU A 290 -0.06 5.15 14.49
N LEU A 291 0.55 4.71 15.58
CA LEU A 291 0.37 5.30 16.90
C LEU A 291 1.60 6.16 17.22
N PRO A 292 1.44 7.23 18.01
CA PRO A 292 2.59 7.93 18.55
C PRO A 292 3.45 6.98 19.38
N ARG A 293 4.76 7.22 19.37
CA ARG A 293 5.71 6.50 20.23
C ARG A 293 5.27 6.62 21.70
N PRO A 294 5.33 5.54 22.50
CA PRO A 294 5.03 5.61 23.93
C PRO A 294 5.94 6.61 24.66
N LYS A 295 5.49 7.10 25.83
CA LYS A 295 6.32 7.97 26.67
C LYS A 295 7.64 7.27 27.02
N GLY A 296 8.75 7.99 26.88
CA GLY A 296 10.09 7.46 27.15
C GLY A 296 10.78 6.85 25.93
N VAL A 297 10.06 6.60 24.84
CA VAL A 297 10.64 6.18 23.56
C VAL A 297 10.89 7.42 22.69
N THR A 298 12.16 7.69 22.41
CA THR A 298 12.64 8.84 21.65
C THR A 298 12.59 8.58 20.14
N ASP A 299 12.80 9.63 19.35
CA ASP A 299 12.93 9.52 17.89
C ASP A 299 14.23 8.82 17.45
N TYR A 300 15.22 8.72 18.34
CA TYR A 300 16.48 8.01 18.07
C TYR A 300 16.40 6.51 18.33
N ASP A 301 15.36 6.05 19.05
CA ASP A 301 15.16 4.64 19.33
C ASP A 301 14.67 3.89 18.09
N VAL A 302 15.36 2.79 17.77
CA VAL A 302 15.01 1.95 16.63
C VAL A 302 14.03 0.87 17.08
N ILE A 303 12.81 0.90 16.51
CA ILE A 303 11.76 -0.09 16.77
C ILE A 303 11.68 -1.04 15.58
N TYR A 304 11.98 -2.32 15.80
CA TYR A 304 11.79 -3.38 14.83
C TYR A 304 10.39 -3.98 14.97
N ASN A 305 9.69 -4.14 13.85
CA ASN A 305 8.39 -4.82 13.84
C ASN A 305 8.56 -6.32 13.58
N LEU A 306 8.00 -7.14 14.46
CA LEU A 306 7.83 -8.58 14.26
C LEU A 306 6.34 -8.86 14.07
N ASN A 307 5.98 -9.33 12.87
CA ASN A 307 4.59 -9.59 12.49
C ASN A 307 4.41 -11.03 12.01
N VAL A 308 3.16 -11.41 11.79
CA VAL A 308 2.80 -12.59 11.00
C VAL A 308 2.61 -12.21 9.54
N ARG A 309 2.85 -13.16 8.64
CA ARG A 309 2.54 -13.07 7.21
C ARG A 309 1.91 -14.37 6.74
N GLY A 310 1.27 -14.32 5.58
CA GLY A 310 0.64 -15.48 4.97
C GLY A 310 -0.84 -15.56 5.29
N LYS A 311 -1.43 -16.73 5.06
CA LYS A 311 -2.85 -17.01 5.30
C LYS A 311 -3.00 -18.37 5.94
N ARG A 312 -4.11 -18.58 6.66
CA ARG A 312 -4.48 -19.90 7.16
C ARG A 312 -4.80 -20.84 6.01
N GLY A 313 -4.25 -22.05 6.06
CA GLY A 313 -4.52 -23.13 5.12
C GLY A 313 -3.31 -24.04 4.99
N ASN A 314 -3.48 -25.15 4.26
CA ASN A 314 -2.34 -25.90 3.72
C ASN A 314 -1.82 -25.25 2.43
N ILE A 315 -0.70 -25.74 1.90
CA ILE A 315 -0.03 -25.18 0.71
C ILE A 315 -0.95 -25.02 -0.51
N VAL A 316 -1.91 -25.93 -0.70
CA VAL A 316 -2.85 -25.88 -1.82
C VAL A 316 -3.94 -24.85 -1.56
N GLN A 317 -4.43 -24.76 -0.31
CA GLN A 317 -5.44 -23.79 0.09
C GLN A 317 -4.91 -22.37 0.05
N THR A 318 -3.67 -22.11 0.47
CA THR A 318 -3.16 -20.72 0.56
C THR A 318 -2.69 -20.18 -0.78
N TYR A 319 -2.44 -21.02 -1.78
CA TYR A 319 -1.96 -20.60 -3.09
C TYR A 319 -2.88 -19.53 -3.73
N PRO A 320 -2.32 -18.43 -4.29
CA PRO A 320 -0.90 -18.13 -4.53
C PRO A 320 -0.19 -17.40 -3.38
N ALA A 321 -0.76 -17.33 -2.18
CA ALA A 321 -0.07 -16.88 -0.98
C ALA A 321 0.73 -18.03 -0.32
N VAL A 322 1.34 -17.74 0.82
CA VAL A 322 2.06 -18.71 1.66
C VAL A 322 1.29 -19.00 2.94
N GLU A 323 1.58 -20.14 3.57
CA GLU A 323 1.12 -20.45 4.92
C GLU A 323 1.66 -19.44 5.95
N TYR A 324 1.06 -19.45 7.15
CA TYR A 324 1.48 -18.56 8.21
C TYR A 324 2.93 -18.75 8.63
N ASP A 325 3.59 -17.61 8.84
CA ASP A 325 4.98 -17.51 9.21
C ASP A 325 5.24 -16.17 9.89
N PHE A 326 6.33 -16.05 10.62
CA PHE A 326 6.77 -14.75 11.15
C PHE A 326 7.56 -13.98 10.10
N ILE A 327 7.44 -12.65 10.13
CA ILE A 327 8.28 -11.75 9.34
C ILE A 327 8.92 -10.70 10.26
N PRO A 328 10.26 -10.62 10.29
CA PRO A 328 11.20 -11.53 9.61
C PRO A 328 11.28 -12.92 10.27
N LYS A 329 11.50 -13.98 9.47
CA LYS A 329 11.63 -15.36 10.00
C LYS A 329 12.78 -15.53 10.99
N ARG A 330 13.87 -14.79 10.76
CA ARG A 330 15.04 -14.72 11.62
C ARG A 330 15.29 -13.26 11.92
N LEU A 331 15.28 -12.91 13.20
CA LEU A 331 15.49 -11.55 13.68
C LEU A 331 16.64 -11.57 14.69
N ASN A 332 17.70 -10.84 14.38
CA ASN A 332 18.77 -10.55 15.32
C ASN A 332 18.77 -9.04 15.53
N ILE A 333 18.62 -8.61 16.79
CA ILE A 333 18.62 -7.19 17.19
C ILE A 333 19.61 -7.00 18.33
N THR A 334 20.07 -5.76 18.50
CA THR A 334 20.91 -5.38 19.64
C THR A 334 20.05 -5.19 20.88
N SER A 335 20.64 -5.32 22.07
CA SER A 335 19.93 -5.08 23.34
C SER A 335 19.50 -3.62 23.56
N ALA A 336 19.97 -2.68 22.75
CA ALA A 336 19.56 -1.28 22.78
C ALA A 336 18.39 -0.98 21.83
N SER A 337 17.94 -1.96 21.04
CA SER A 337 16.83 -1.79 20.09
C SER A 337 15.53 -2.29 20.70
N LEU A 338 14.42 -1.70 20.25
CA LEU A 338 13.09 -2.08 20.70
C LEU A 338 12.45 -3.06 19.71
N LEU A 339 11.63 -3.97 20.22
CA LEU A 339 10.88 -4.95 19.44
C LEU A 339 9.38 -4.74 19.62
N HIS A 340 8.69 -4.38 18.53
CA HIS A 340 7.24 -4.30 18.51
C HIS A 340 6.64 -5.58 17.91
N ILE A 341 5.89 -6.33 18.73
CA ILE A 341 5.26 -7.59 18.34
C ILE A 341 3.75 -7.37 18.25
N GLN A 342 3.17 -7.60 17.07
CA GLN A 342 1.71 -7.57 16.87
C GLN A 342 1.29 -8.54 15.76
N TRP A 343 0.01 -8.84 15.68
CA TRP A 343 -0.55 -9.54 14.53
C TRP A 343 -2.04 -9.26 14.34
N THR A 344 -2.49 -9.42 13.10
CA THR A 344 -3.90 -9.42 12.75
C THR A 344 -4.32 -10.81 12.30
N GLY A 345 -5.44 -11.30 12.85
CA GLY A 345 -6.13 -12.48 12.36
C GLY A 345 -7.54 -12.13 11.89
N SER A 346 -8.39 -13.14 11.71
CA SER A 346 -9.75 -12.95 11.19
C SER A 346 -10.77 -13.95 11.76
N ASN A 347 -12.03 -13.51 11.85
CA ASN A 347 -13.21 -14.36 12.12
C ASN A 347 -14.04 -14.64 10.86
N THR A 348 -13.53 -14.23 9.70
CA THR A 348 -14.21 -14.33 8.41
C THR A 348 -13.27 -14.93 7.35
N ASN A 349 -12.31 -15.76 7.76
CA ASN A 349 -11.47 -16.51 6.83
C ASN A 349 -12.36 -17.45 5.98
N PRO A 350 -12.16 -17.61 4.67
CA PRO A 350 -13.07 -18.41 3.88
C PRO A 350 -13.13 -19.88 4.35
N LYS A 351 -14.34 -20.47 4.39
CA LYS A 351 -14.62 -21.76 5.06
C LYS A 351 -13.74 -22.93 4.59
N ASN A 352 -13.28 -22.92 3.34
CA ASN A 352 -12.48 -24.00 2.75
C ASN A 352 -10.96 -23.88 2.99
N TYR A 353 -10.52 -22.92 3.82
CA TYR A 353 -9.11 -22.56 4.05
C TYR A 353 -8.75 -22.76 5.53
N ALA A 354 -9.24 -23.84 6.12
CA ALA A 354 -9.14 -24.08 7.55
C ALA A 354 -7.74 -24.57 7.97
N GLY A 355 -6.95 -25.12 7.03
CA GLY A 355 -5.73 -25.86 7.33
C GLY A 355 -6.04 -26.98 8.32
N GLN A 356 -5.37 -26.95 9.48
CA GLN A 356 -5.56 -27.89 10.59
C GLN A 356 -6.34 -27.30 11.78
N GLY A 357 -7.07 -26.20 11.61
CA GLY A 357 -7.95 -25.73 12.69
C GLY A 357 -9.34 -25.34 12.20
N THR A 358 -10.04 -24.49 12.96
CA THR A 358 -11.46 -24.23 12.69
C THR A 358 -11.70 -23.38 11.43
N ALA A 359 -12.52 -23.89 10.53
CA ALA A 359 -12.99 -23.18 9.34
C ALA A 359 -13.65 -21.84 9.72
N GLY A 360 -13.43 -20.79 8.93
CA GLY A 360 -13.95 -19.46 9.26
C GLY A 360 -13.01 -18.61 10.12
N THR A 361 -12.09 -19.26 10.85
CA THR A 361 -11.22 -18.58 11.81
C THR A 361 -9.79 -18.48 11.31
N ASP A 362 -9.11 -17.50 11.86
CA ASP A 362 -7.70 -17.24 11.71
C ASP A 362 -7.15 -16.70 13.04
N ARG A 363 -6.17 -17.43 13.57
CA ARG A 363 -5.63 -17.31 14.92
C ARG A 363 -4.14 -17.51 14.87
N ASN A 364 -3.43 -16.71 15.66
CA ASN A 364 -1.98 -16.76 15.78
C ASN A 364 -1.63 -16.68 17.26
N ASN A 365 -0.55 -17.35 17.65
CA ASN A 365 0.06 -17.20 18.95
C ASN A 365 1.58 -17.35 18.79
N MET A 366 2.33 -17.05 19.84
CA MET A 366 3.78 -17.21 19.86
C MET A 366 4.17 -18.03 21.07
N VAL A 367 4.96 -19.08 20.83
CA VAL A 367 5.43 -20.03 21.84
C VAL A 367 6.91 -20.33 21.61
N GLU A 368 7.63 -20.64 22.68
CA GLU A 368 9.03 -21.04 22.61
C GLU A 368 9.14 -22.47 22.05
N MET A 369 10.09 -22.66 21.14
CA MET A 369 10.48 -23.98 20.62
C MET A 369 11.90 -24.29 21.11
N ALA A 370 12.20 -25.56 21.35
CA ALA A 370 13.51 -25.96 21.84
C ALA A 370 14.63 -25.73 20.81
N ASP A 371 14.30 -25.88 19.52
CA ASP A 371 15.21 -25.68 18.38
C ASP A 371 14.41 -25.31 17.12
N PRO A 372 14.95 -24.52 16.18
CA PRO A 372 14.30 -24.26 14.89
C PRO A 372 14.00 -25.51 14.04
N SER A 373 14.60 -26.66 14.33
CA SER A 373 14.36 -27.94 13.66
C SER A 373 13.13 -28.68 14.17
N VAL A 374 12.51 -28.22 15.27
CA VAL A 374 11.27 -28.81 15.81
C VAL A 374 10.07 -27.91 15.51
N ASN A 375 8.88 -28.52 15.44
CA ASN A 375 7.62 -27.85 15.12
C ASN A 375 6.59 -27.93 16.26
N TYR A 376 7.05 -28.13 17.50
CA TYR A 376 6.23 -28.21 18.70
C TYR A 376 6.82 -27.33 19.81
N PRO A 377 5.98 -26.78 20.71
CA PRO A 377 6.45 -25.93 21.81
C PRO A 377 7.28 -26.72 22.82
N VAL A 378 8.12 -26.00 23.57
CA VAL A 378 8.84 -26.55 24.73
C VAL A 378 7.83 -27.14 25.74
N THR A 379 8.12 -28.33 26.26
CA THR A 379 7.26 -29.02 27.24
C THR A 379 7.30 -28.33 28.61
N SER A 380 6.24 -28.51 29.41
CA SER A 380 6.03 -27.84 30.71
C SER A 380 7.11 -28.08 31.76
N GLU A 381 7.98 -29.06 31.57
CA GLU A 381 9.04 -29.42 32.50
C GLU A 381 10.29 -28.53 32.37
N LYS A 382 10.42 -27.81 31.25
CA LYS A 382 11.56 -26.92 31.01
C LYS A 382 11.17 -25.48 31.32
N THR A 383 12.07 -24.75 31.98
CA THR A 383 11.92 -23.31 32.18
C THR A 383 11.98 -22.59 30.83
N LEU A 384 10.98 -21.75 30.56
CA LEU A 384 10.94 -20.91 29.36
C LEU A 384 12.02 -19.82 29.45
N THR A 385 12.75 -19.61 28.36
CA THR A 385 13.80 -18.59 28.21
C THR A 385 13.38 -17.45 27.27
N MET A 386 12.20 -17.57 26.67
CA MET A 386 11.61 -16.52 25.86
C MET A 386 11.52 -15.21 26.65
N PHE A 387 12.04 -14.12 26.07
CA PHE A 387 12.05 -12.76 26.65
C PHE A 387 12.79 -12.61 28.00
N THR A 388 13.69 -13.53 28.38
CA THR A 388 14.43 -13.42 29.66
C THR A 388 15.15 -12.08 29.81
N ASN A 389 15.74 -11.56 28.74
CA ASN A 389 16.52 -10.31 28.74
C ASN A 389 15.75 -9.10 28.17
N ALA A 390 14.44 -9.20 28.00
CA ALA A 390 13.60 -8.10 27.50
C ALA A 390 12.86 -7.39 28.64
N GLU A 391 12.47 -6.14 28.42
CA GLU A 391 11.67 -5.34 29.35
C GLU A 391 10.39 -4.88 28.66
N ILE A 392 9.26 -4.82 29.38
CA ILE A 392 8.03 -4.33 28.77
C ILE A 392 8.07 -2.80 28.78
N VAL A 393 8.31 -2.21 27.62
CA VAL A 393 8.30 -0.75 27.43
C VAL A 393 6.87 -0.23 27.26
N TRP A 394 6.04 -0.98 26.54
CA TRP A 394 4.63 -0.65 26.37
C TRP A 394 3.79 -1.90 26.11
N SER A 395 2.55 -1.86 26.61
CA SER A 395 1.56 -2.91 26.45
C SER A 395 0.24 -2.32 25.96
N SER A 396 -0.40 -2.99 25.01
CA SER A 396 -1.79 -2.70 24.62
C SER A 396 -2.83 -3.20 25.63
N ASP A 397 -2.41 -3.98 26.63
CA ASP A 397 -3.22 -4.50 27.72
C ASP A 397 -2.59 -4.14 29.07
N ASP A 398 -3.22 -3.25 29.82
CA ASP A 398 -2.67 -2.70 31.06
C ASP A 398 -2.41 -3.77 32.14
N GLU A 399 -2.98 -4.98 32.03
CA GLU A 399 -2.79 -6.07 32.98
C GLU A 399 -1.53 -6.91 32.71
N THR A 400 -0.97 -6.84 31.51
CA THR A 400 0.29 -7.52 31.17
C THR A 400 1.48 -6.73 31.71
N LYS A 401 1.86 -7.04 32.96
CA LYS A 401 2.87 -6.28 33.72
C LYS A 401 4.18 -7.04 33.95
N THR A 402 4.11 -8.37 34.00
CA THR A 402 5.28 -9.21 34.27
C THR A 402 5.70 -10.00 33.03
N LYS A 403 6.93 -10.53 33.04
CA LYS A 403 7.42 -11.42 31.97
C LYS A 403 6.56 -12.67 31.84
N GLN A 404 6.10 -13.22 32.95
CA GLN A 404 5.18 -14.37 32.96
C GLN A 404 3.83 -14.01 32.32
N ASP A 405 3.33 -12.80 32.57
CA ASP A 405 2.11 -12.31 31.92
C ASP A 405 2.31 -12.15 30.41
N LEU A 406 3.46 -11.63 29.97
CA LEU A 406 3.80 -11.47 28.56
C LEU A 406 3.83 -12.81 27.83
N ILE A 407 4.53 -13.81 28.38
CA ILE A 407 4.61 -15.15 27.80
C ILE A 407 3.21 -15.78 27.72
N LEU A 408 2.42 -15.66 28.80
CA LEU A 408 1.04 -16.16 28.84
C LEU A 408 0.15 -15.47 27.79
N SER A 409 0.27 -14.15 27.68
CA SER A 409 -0.47 -13.32 26.73
C SER A 409 -0.14 -13.70 25.29
N MET A 410 1.14 -13.86 24.95
CA MET A 410 1.57 -14.29 23.63
C MET A 410 1.14 -15.71 23.28
N ALA A 411 1.25 -16.65 24.22
CA ALA A 411 0.87 -18.05 24.02
C ALA A 411 -0.65 -18.24 23.86
N SER A 412 -1.44 -17.37 24.49
CA SER A 412 -2.91 -17.41 24.48
C SER A 412 -3.57 -16.41 23.53
N SER A 413 -2.79 -15.71 22.70
CA SER A 413 -3.26 -14.64 21.80
C SER A 413 -4.04 -13.53 22.53
N GLY A 414 -3.62 -13.19 23.74
CA GLY A 414 -4.24 -12.19 24.61
C GLY A 414 -5.50 -12.67 25.35
N TYR A 415 -5.87 -13.95 25.27
CA TYR A 415 -7.01 -14.47 26.03
C TYR A 415 -6.76 -14.41 27.55
N TYR A 416 -5.52 -14.71 27.96
CA TYR A 416 -5.02 -14.52 29.30
C TYR A 416 -3.92 -13.46 29.28
N ASN A 417 -4.13 -12.36 29.99
CA ASN A 417 -3.24 -11.20 30.01
C ASN A 417 -2.48 -11.05 31.33
N SER A 418 -2.81 -11.87 32.33
CA SER A 418 -2.17 -11.88 33.64
C SER A 418 -2.26 -13.27 34.27
N MET A 419 -1.16 -13.74 34.86
CA MET A 419 -1.09 -14.99 35.61
C MET A 419 -1.92 -14.93 36.90
N SER A 420 -1.94 -13.78 37.58
CA SER A 420 -2.74 -13.59 38.78
C SER A 420 -4.23 -13.63 38.44
N LEU A 421 -4.65 -12.93 37.38
CA LEU A 421 -6.04 -12.97 36.89
C LEU A 421 -6.40 -14.36 36.36
N CYS A 422 -5.50 -15.03 35.63
CA CYS A 422 -5.74 -16.39 35.15
C CYS A 422 -5.99 -17.37 36.31
N ARG A 423 -5.23 -17.24 37.41
CA ARG A 423 -5.42 -18.05 38.62
C ARG A 423 -6.64 -17.62 39.44
N ALA A 424 -6.98 -16.32 39.43
CA ALA A 424 -8.11 -15.75 40.16
C ALA A 424 -9.45 -15.84 39.41
N SER A 425 -9.48 -16.28 38.15
CA SER A 425 -10.69 -16.34 37.32
C SER A 425 -11.14 -17.79 37.07
N PRO A 426 -11.86 -18.42 38.02
CA PRO A 426 -12.43 -19.76 37.84
C PRO A 426 -13.61 -19.81 36.85
N LYS A 427 -13.96 -18.69 36.18
CA LYS A 427 -15.15 -18.54 35.33
C LYS A 427 -14.88 -18.24 33.85
N LYS A 428 -13.63 -18.07 33.41
CA LYS A 428 -13.35 -18.10 31.96
C LYS A 428 -13.45 -19.56 31.51
N THR A 429 -14.26 -19.81 30.47
CA THR A 429 -14.25 -21.10 29.77
C THR A 429 -12.80 -21.44 29.43
N ALA A 430 -12.39 -22.70 29.60
CA ALA A 430 -11.03 -23.11 29.28
C ALA A 430 -10.65 -22.62 27.87
N LEU A 431 -9.42 -22.13 27.71
CA LEU A 431 -8.91 -21.73 26.41
C LEU A 431 -9.07 -22.92 25.44
N ASN A 432 -9.75 -22.69 24.33
CA ASN A 432 -9.95 -23.71 23.34
C ASN A 432 -8.59 -24.05 22.71
N VAL A 433 -8.31 -25.34 22.52
CA VAL A 433 -7.01 -25.81 21.97
C VAL A 433 -6.71 -25.30 20.56
N LEU A 434 -7.73 -24.86 19.80
CA LEU A 434 -7.59 -24.23 18.48
C LEU A 434 -7.68 -22.69 18.56
N LEU A 435 -7.67 -22.11 19.76
CA LEU A 435 -7.78 -20.68 20.05
C LEU A 435 -9.09 -20.03 19.56
N ASN A 436 -10.15 -20.82 19.38
CA ASN A 436 -11.41 -20.32 18.82
C ASN A 436 -12.06 -19.22 19.66
N ASN A 437 -11.92 -19.29 20.98
CA ASN A 437 -12.40 -18.29 21.95
C ASN A 437 -11.36 -17.20 22.28
N ALA A 438 -10.17 -17.23 21.66
CA ALA A 438 -9.18 -16.18 21.77
C ALA A 438 -9.44 -15.04 20.77
N PRO A 439 -8.99 -13.82 21.07
CA PRO A 439 -8.94 -12.74 20.08
C PRO A 439 -8.18 -13.16 18.81
N ALA A 440 -8.69 -12.77 17.64
CA ALA A 440 -8.05 -13.07 16.37
C ALA A 440 -6.76 -12.25 16.17
N SER A 441 -6.73 -11.03 16.68
CA SER A 441 -5.65 -10.07 16.53
C SER A 441 -5.08 -9.70 17.89
N TYR A 442 -3.78 -9.46 17.91
CA TYR A 442 -3.03 -9.02 19.07
C TYR A 442 -2.55 -7.58 18.85
N ARG A 443 -3.00 -6.67 19.71
CA ARG A 443 -2.90 -5.21 19.48
C ARG A 443 -1.49 -4.65 19.59
N GLY A 444 -0.58 -5.38 20.24
CA GLY A 444 0.84 -5.02 20.28
C GLY A 444 1.46 -5.09 21.67
N MET A 445 2.75 -5.37 21.68
CA MET A 445 3.67 -5.19 22.81
C MET A 445 4.96 -4.57 22.29
N LEU A 446 5.53 -3.64 23.04
CA LEU A 446 6.86 -3.09 22.79
C LEU A 446 7.80 -3.58 23.89
N LEU A 447 8.84 -4.28 23.47
CA LEU A 447 9.85 -4.91 24.32
C LEU A 447 11.23 -4.28 24.15
#